data_AF-A0A067GKL5-F1
#
_entry.id   AF-A0A067GKL5-F1
#
_cell.length_a   1.000
_cell.length_b   1.000
_cell.length_c   1.000
_cell.angle_alpha   90.00
_cell.angle_beta   90.00
_cell.angle_gamma   90.00
#
_symmetry.space_group_name_H-M   'P 1'
#
loop_
_entity.id
_entity.type
_entity.pdbx_description
1 polymer ?
#
loop_
_entity_poly.entity_id
_entity_poly.type
_entity_poly.pdbx_seq_one_letter_code
_entity_poly.pdbx_strand_id
1 'polypeptide(L)'
;MNSEMVYRQKKLHLVLDLDQTLPHAVDIDILASKDRKYLMKQRGSSSDGDLFKMASELFLVKVRSYIRKFLKKASKMYDIYLCTTRIRSYAMMMAKLLNPKCEYHISSRLITREDFKEKGKKSGDLVLRQEWGVVIVDDTEKVWKDHKEHLMLLNGALVNVLRVMKTVHGLFFENPVCGDVRCFLGKIQRQILVRCTLFFSRDVDDKEFEFPLLKWRAGELGAACTDVYNLSVAQVVSVSSRLGIKGHRLAEQHNKFLVHPQWIYAAYYLWSRQVEKDYFPL
;
A
#
# COMPACT_ATOMS: atom_id res chain seq x y z
N MET A 1 20.97 -5.36 17.49
CA MET A 1 20.09 -4.51 18.31
C MET A 1 19.24 -5.45 19.16
N ASN A 2 19.04 -5.18 20.46
CA ASN A 2 18.50 -6.14 21.43
C ASN A 2 16.97 -6.08 21.49
N SER A 3 16.26 -7.22 21.53
CA SER A 3 14.79 -7.29 21.67
C SER A 3 14.26 -6.49 22.87
N GLU A 4 15.06 -6.37 23.94
CA GLU A 4 14.78 -5.50 25.09
C GLU A 4 14.54 -4.03 24.71
N MET A 5 15.24 -3.47 23.73
CA MET A 5 15.08 -2.05 23.35
C MET A 5 13.73 -1.80 22.67
N VAL A 6 13.26 -2.74 21.86
CA VAL A 6 11.95 -2.68 21.19
C VAL A 6 10.82 -2.64 22.23
N TYR A 7 10.89 -3.50 23.26
CA TYR A 7 9.91 -3.52 24.34
C TYR A 7 9.99 -2.32 25.28
N ARG A 8 11.20 -1.82 25.56
CA ARG A 8 11.38 -0.60 26.38
C ARG A 8 10.85 0.66 25.69
N GLN A 9 11.11 0.80 24.39
CA GLN A 9 10.67 1.98 23.62
C GLN A 9 9.23 1.83 23.08
N LYS A 10 8.69 0.62 23.09
CA LYS A 10 7.41 0.25 22.45
C LYS A 10 7.33 0.72 21.01
N LYS A 11 8.40 0.54 20.24
CA LYS A 11 8.46 0.90 18.82
C LYS A 11 8.84 -0.29 17.94
N LEU A 12 8.05 -0.48 16.89
CA LEU A 12 8.34 -1.42 15.81
C LEU A 12 9.15 -0.74 14.70
N HIS A 13 9.49 -1.44 13.63
CA HIS A 13 10.20 -0.89 12.48
C HIS A 13 9.26 -0.74 11.28
N LEU A 14 9.32 0.41 10.61
CA LEU A 14 8.58 0.68 9.39
C LEU A 14 9.56 0.93 8.25
N VAL A 15 9.52 0.08 7.23
CA VAL A 15 10.17 0.35 5.94
C VAL A 15 9.12 0.98 5.02
N LEU A 16 9.35 2.22 4.63
CA LEU A 16 8.40 3.00 3.85
C LEU A 16 9.05 3.37 2.53
N ASP A 17 8.44 2.91 1.44
CA ASP A 17 8.87 3.29 0.11
C ASP A 17 8.65 4.79 -0.14
N LEU A 18 9.54 5.40 -0.93
CA LEU A 18 9.45 6.80 -1.32
C LEU A 18 8.73 7.00 -2.65
N ASP A 19 9.06 6.22 -3.68
CA ASP A 19 8.67 6.53 -5.06
C ASP A 19 7.25 6.05 -5.33
N GLN A 20 6.34 6.94 -5.73
CA GLN A 20 4.90 6.63 -5.94
C GLN A 20 4.10 6.28 -4.66
N THR A 21 4.78 6.05 -3.53
CA THR A 21 4.17 5.94 -2.20
C THR A 21 4.02 7.29 -1.48
N LEU A 22 5.03 8.18 -1.56
CA LEU A 22 5.13 9.39 -0.71
C LEU A 22 5.04 10.73 -1.47
N PRO A 23 5.80 10.93 -2.56
CA PRO A 23 5.52 11.98 -3.54
C PRO A 23 5.41 11.42 -4.97
N HIS A 24 4.64 12.10 -5.82
CA HIS A 24 4.78 11.94 -7.25
C HIS A 24 5.86 12.92 -7.72
N ALA A 25 7.05 12.40 -8.05
CA ALA A 25 8.16 13.18 -8.58
C ALA A 25 8.27 12.96 -10.09
N VAL A 26 8.08 14.01 -10.88
CA VAL A 26 8.28 13.99 -12.33
C VAL A 26 9.59 14.70 -12.65
N ASP A 27 10.41 14.08 -13.48
CA ASP A 27 11.58 14.74 -14.04
C ASP A 27 11.12 15.78 -15.07
N ILE A 28 11.50 17.04 -14.88
CA ILE A 28 11.12 18.16 -15.75
C ILE A 28 11.78 18.02 -17.12
N ASP A 29 12.86 17.26 -17.27
CA ASP A 29 13.47 17.02 -18.57
C ASP A 29 12.59 16.09 -19.45
N ILE A 30 11.60 15.40 -18.87
CA ILE A 30 10.56 14.63 -19.57
C ILE A 30 9.37 15.53 -19.99
N LEU A 31 9.25 16.74 -19.42
CA LEU A 31 8.14 17.65 -19.74
C LEU A 31 8.36 18.35 -21.09
N ALA A 32 7.28 18.57 -21.84
CA ALA A 32 7.33 19.32 -23.09
C ALA A 32 7.90 20.73 -22.87
N SER A 33 8.64 21.24 -23.85
CA SER A 33 9.39 22.51 -23.75
C SER A 33 8.54 23.74 -23.37
N LYS A 34 7.23 23.71 -23.69
CA LYS A 34 6.25 24.74 -23.29
C LYS A 34 5.93 24.69 -21.79
N ASP A 35 5.75 23.50 -21.23
CA ASP A 35 5.43 23.30 -19.80
C ASP A 35 6.61 23.68 -18.92
N ARG A 36 7.83 23.36 -19.37
CA ARG A 36 9.08 23.78 -18.71
C ARG A 36 9.16 25.29 -18.57
N LYS A 37 8.85 26.06 -19.62
CA LYS A 37 8.89 27.54 -19.60
C LYS A 37 7.80 28.14 -18.71
N TYR A 38 6.60 27.56 -18.69
CA TYR A 38 5.51 27.99 -17.82
C TYR A 38 5.85 27.77 -16.34
N LEU A 39 6.36 26.59 -15.99
CA LEU A 39 6.77 26.25 -14.62
C LEU A 39 7.99 27.06 -14.16
N MET A 40 8.93 27.38 -15.06
CA MET A 40 10.07 28.26 -14.75
C MET A 40 9.67 29.71 -14.47
N LYS A 41 8.53 30.19 -15.00
CA LYS A 41 8.00 31.55 -14.77
C LYS A 41 7.29 31.71 -13.43
N GLN A 42 6.79 30.63 -12.81
CA GLN A 42 6.13 30.62 -11.50
C GLN A 42 7.14 30.71 -10.32
N ARG A 43 8.15 31.60 -10.44
CA ARG A 43 9.07 31.92 -9.34
C ARG A 43 8.36 32.86 -8.37
N GLY A 44 7.69 32.31 -7.35
CA GLY A 44 7.36 33.08 -6.13
C GLY A 44 5.88 33.32 -5.82
N SER A 45 4.94 32.51 -6.30
CA SER A 45 3.57 32.56 -5.79
C SER A 45 2.98 31.15 -5.63
N SER A 46 3.15 30.58 -4.45
CA SER A 46 2.08 29.81 -3.80
C SER A 46 2.54 29.46 -2.40
N SER A 47 1.96 30.17 -1.43
CA SER A 47 2.00 29.84 -0.01
C SER A 47 1.26 28.53 0.34
N ASP A 48 0.97 27.67 -0.64
CA ASP A 48 0.17 26.45 -0.49
C ASP A 48 0.46 25.34 -1.52
N GLY A 49 1.58 25.39 -2.27
CA GLY A 49 1.81 24.53 -3.44
C GLY A 49 2.92 23.48 -3.27
N ASP A 50 2.54 22.21 -3.30
CA ASP A 50 3.38 20.99 -3.35
C ASP A 50 4.29 20.91 -4.60
N LEU A 51 5.20 21.86 -4.82
CA LEU A 51 6.00 21.90 -6.04
C LEU A 51 7.40 22.46 -5.75
N PHE A 52 8.40 21.59 -5.80
CA PHE A 52 9.78 21.93 -5.44
C PHE A 52 10.69 21.80 -6.65
N LYS A 53 11.50 22.83 -6.92
CA LYS A 53 12.53 22.85 -7.98
C LYS A 53 13.91 22.83 -7.34
N MET A 54 14.82 21.98 -7.80
CA MET A 54 16.16 21.84 -7.24
C MET A 54 17.28 22.12 -8.25
N ALA A 55 18.42 22.56 -7.73
CA ALA A 55 19.44 23.34 -8.43
C ALA A 55 20.39 22.55 -9.35
N SER A 56 20.35 21.21 -9.34
CA SER A 56 21.16 20.36 -10.22
C SER A 56 20.34 19.42 -11.10
N GLU A 57 19.12 19.06 -10.66
CA GLU A 57 18.18 18.19 -11.38
C GLU A 57 16.78 18.79 -11.19
N LEU A 58 16.11 19.06 -12.30
CA LEU A 58 14.80 19.70 -12.28
C LEU A 58 13.75 18.63 -11.97
N PHE A 59 13.53 18.29 -10.70
CA PHE A 59 12.34 17.51 -10.34
C PHE A 59 11.16 18.43 -10.08
N LEU A 60 9.98 17.93 -10.39
CA LEU A 60 8.69 18.46 -9.98
C LEU A 60 8.12 17.51 -8.94
N VAL A 61 8.12 17.90 -7.67
CA VAL A 61 7.72 17.00 -6.59
C VAL A 61 6.38 17.41 -6.02
N LYS A 62 5.34 16.60 -6.25
CA LYS A 62 4.04 16.71 -5.59
C LYS A 62 4.00 15.84 -4.34
N VAL A 63 4.03 16.47 -3.16
CA VAL A 63 3.88 15.81 -1.87
C VAL A 63 2.43 15.34 -1.71
N ARG A 64 2.21 14.07 -1.35
CA ARG A 64 0.86 13.55 -1.17
C ARG A 64 0.20 14.19 0.04
N SER A 65 -1.09 14.54 -0.08
CA SER A 65 -1.86 15.03 1.06
C SER A 65 -1.83 14.01 2.21
N TYR A 66 -1.95 14.50 3.44
CA TYR A 66 -1.87 13.70 4.68
C TYR A 66 -0.48 13.13 5.04
N ILE A 67 0.53 13.16 4.16
CA ILE A 67 1.77 12.42 4.44
C ILE A 67 2.52 12.89 5.69
N ARG A 68 2.63 14.21 5.91
CA ARG A 68 3.30 14.75 7.10
C ARG A 68 2.59 14.32 8.38
N LYS A 69 1.25 14.29 8.35
CA LYS A 69 0.42 13.82 9.48
C LYS A 69 0.54 12.32 9.68
N PHE A 70 0.66 11.54 8.61
CA PHE A 70 0.98 10.11 8.65
C PHE A 70 2.33 9.88 9.33
N LEU A 71 3.42 10.50 8.82
CA LEU A 71 4.78 10.34 9.36
C LEU A 71 4.86 10.71 10.84
N LYS A 72 4.25 11.84 11.24
CA LYS A 72 4.19 12.28 12.64
C LYS A 72 3.46 11.30 13.56
N LYS A 73 2.42 10.64 13.07
CA LYS A 73 1.67 9.63 13.86
C LYS A 73 2.42 8.31 13.89
N ALA A 74 2.97 7.88 12.74
CA ALA A 74 3.74 6.65 12.61
C ALA A 74 5.02 6.69 13.47
N SER A 75 5.74 7.81 13.52
CA SER A 75 6.99 7.97 14.27
C SER A 75 6.87 7.77 15.78
N LYS A 76 5.65 7.87 16.32
CA LYS A 76 5.35 7.58 17.73
C LYS A 76 5.37 6.08 18.04
N MET A 77 5.07 5.25 17.04
CA MET A 77 4.88 3.80 17.16
C MET A 77 5.96 3.01 16.40
N TYR A 78 6.62 3.64 15.43
CA TYR A 78 7.57 3.02 14.54
C TYR A 78 8.82 3.85 14.37
N ASP A 79 9.96 3.16 14.31
CA ASP A 79 11.18 3.69 13.73
C ASP A 79 11.10 3.61 12.21
N ILE A 80 11.01 4.78 11.57
CA ILE A 80 10.78 4.89 10.12
C ILE A 80 12.09 4.85 9.36
N TYR A 81 12.16 3.96 8.37
CA TYR A 81 13.22 3.83 7.37
C TYR A 81 12.62 4.19 6.01
N LEU A 82 13.23 5.12 5.29
CA LEU A 82 12.83 5.40 3.91
C LEU A 82 13.60 4.49 2.97
N CYS A 83 12.89 3.86 2.06
CA CYS A 83 13.44 2.92 1.08
C CYS A 83 13.15 3.41 -0.33
N THR A 84 14.13 3.41 -1.22
CA THR A 84 13.94 3.83 -2.63
C THR A 84 14.93 3.11 -3.54
N THR A 85 14.52 2.85 -4.78
CA THR A 85 15.42 2.36 -5.85
C THR A 85 16.24 3.47 -6.50
N ARG A 86 16.11 4.72 -6.02
CA ARG A 86 16.90 5.88 -6.43
C ARG A 86 18.17 6.02 -5.59
N ILE A 87 19.02 6.97 -6.01
CA ILE A 87 20.30 7.26 -5.37
C ILE A 87 20.15 7.97 -4.02
N ARG A 88 21.21 7.94 -3.21
CA ARG A 88 21.19 8.50 -1.86
C ARG A 88 20.92 10.00 -1.79
N SER A 89 21.45 10.78 -2.74
CA SER A 89 21.21 12.23 -2.81
C SER A 89 19.72 12.54 -2.97
N TYR A 90 19.01 11.79 -3.82
CA TYR A 90 17.56 11.89 -3.98
C TYR A 90 16.84 11.57 -2.66
N ALA A 91 17.15 10.44 -2.02
CA ALA A 91 16.51 10.05 -0.77
C ALA A 91 16.71 11.10 0.35
N MET A 92 17.93 11.65 0.48
CA MET A 92 18.24 12.72 1.45
C MET A 92 17.44 13.99 1.17
N MET A 93 17.31 14.37 -0.10
CA MET A 93 16.49 15.50 -0.53
C MET A 93 15.03 15.29 -0.15
N MET A 94 14.47 14.12 -0.48
CA MET A 94 13.08 13.78 -0.14
C MET A 94 12.83 13.75 1.37
N ALA A 95 13.78 13.23 2.15
CA ALA A 95 13.68 13.21 3.61
C ALA A 95 13.61 14.63 4.20
N LYS A 96 14.45 15.56 3.70
CA LYS A 96 14.41 16.98 4.10
C LYS A 96 13.07 17.62 3.72
N LEU A 97 12.55 17.29 2.54
CA LEU A 97 11.28 17.82 2.08
C LEU A 97 10.11 17.36 2.96
N LEU A 98 10.06 16.08 3.30
CA LEU A 98 8.99 15.46 4.08
C LEU A 98 9.06 15.83 5.57
N ASN A 99 10.26 16.07 6.10
CA ASN A 99 10.51 16.39 7.50
C ASN A 99 11.49 17.56 7.66
N PRO A 100 11.09 18.80 7.30
CA PRO A 100 11.99 19.96 7.28
C PRO A 100 12.50 20.35 8.68
N LYS A 101 11.73 20.05 9.74
CA LYS A 101 12.12 20.30 11.13
C LYS A 101 12.98 19.18 11.74
N CYS A 102 13.28 18.12 10.99
CA CYS A 102 14.05 16.96 11.44
C CYS A 102 13.52 16.25 12.71
N GLU A 103 12.22 16.35 13.00
CA GLU A 103 11.63 15.91 14.29
C GLU A 103 11.66 14.39 14.53
N TYR A 104 11.73 13.56 13.48
CA TYR A 104 11.57 12.10 13.59
C TYR A 104 12.76 11.28 13.04
N HIS A 105 13.95 11.88 12.93
CA HIS A 105 15.21 11.21 12.50
C HIS A 105 15.12 10.35 11.22
N ILE A 106 14.20 10.70 10.31
CA ILE A 106 14.00 9.96 9.06
C ILE A 106 15.24 10.07 8.14
N SER A 107 15.91 11.22 8.18
CA SER A 107 17.09 11.54 7.38
C SER A 107 18.30 10.65 7.67
N SER A 108 18.36 10.02 8.85
CA SER A 108 19.44 9.12 9.25
C SER A 108 19.15 7.65 8.96
N ARG A 109 17.97 7.32 8.42
CA ARG A 109 17.50 5.95 8.16
C ARG A 109 17.06 5.79 6.71
N LEU A 110 18.01 5.93 5.80
CA LEU A 110 17.80 5.84 4.34
C LEU A 110 18.41 4.56 3.80
N ILE A 111 17.59 3.79 3.07
CA ILE A 111 17.97 2.61 2.31
C ILE A 111 17.77 2.94 0.83
N THR A 112 18.85 2.94 0.07
CA THR A 112 18.84 3.46 -1.30
C THR A 112 19.39 2.44 -2.27
N ARG A 113 19.40 2.77 -3.57
CA ARG A 113 19.85 1.86 -4.62
C ARG A 113 21.21 1.22 -4.34
N GLU A 114 22.11 2.00 -3.76
CA GLU A 114 23.47 1.62 -3.41
C GLU A 114 23.54 0.57 -2.29
N ASP A 115 22.49 0.46 -1.48
CA ASP A 115 22.40 -0.47 -0.36
C ASP A 115 21.82 -1.85 -0.76
N PHE A 116 21.28 -1.98 -1.99
CA PHE A 116 20.72 -3.25 -2.48
C PHE A 116 21.76 -4.12 -3.17
N LYS A 117 21.75 -5.42 -2.83
CA LYS A 117 22.64 -6.44 -3.43
C LYS A 117 22.31 -6.73 -4.90
N GLU A 118 21.03 -6.70 -5.26
CA GLU A 118 20.54 -7.02 -6.61
C GLU A 118 19.82 -5.84 -7.24
N LYS A 119 20.08 -5.58 -8.52
CA LYS A 119 19.33 -4.56 -9.27
C LYS A 119 17.87 -4.97 -9.45
N GLY A 120 16.95 -4.08 -9.10
CA GLY A 120 15.51 -4.28 -9.32
C GLY A 120 14.81 -5.12 -8.24
N LYS A 121 15.52 -5.58 -7.21
CA LYS A 121 14.92 -6.17 -6.02
C LYS A 121 15.23 -5.32 -4.80
N LYS A 122 14.21 -5.06 -3.98
CA LYS A 122 14.41 -4.53 -2.64
C LYS A 122 14.60 -5.73 -1.73
N SER A 123 15.83 -5.92 -1.26
CA SER A 123 16.12 -6.84 -0.18
C SER A 123 16.19 -6.03 1.10
N GLY A 124 15.39 -6.43 2.08
CA GLY A 124 15.38 -5.78 3.37
C GLY A 124 16.50 -6.25 4.29
N ASP A 125 17.51 -7.00 3.82
CA ASP A 125 18.60 -7.58 4.64
C ASP A 125 19.22 -6.61 5.66
N LEU A 126 19.21 -5.30 5.38
CA LEU A 126 19.67 -4.24 6.28
C LEU A 126 18.73 -3.93 7.46
N VAL A 127 17.41 -4.04 7.29
CA VAL A 127 16.38 -3.79 8.33
C VAL A 127 15.75 -5.06 8.87
N LEU A 128 15.78 -6.15 8.11
CA LEU A 128 15.13 -7.43 8.40
C LEU A 128 15.96 -8.35 9.32
N ARG A 129 17.05 -7.86 9.93
CA ARG A 129 17.75 -8.61 11.00
C ARG A 129 16.83 -8.93 12.20
N GLN A 130 15.66 -8.30 12.28
CA GLN A 130 14.59 -8.61 13.23
C GLN A 130 13.24 -8.68 12.50
N GLU A 131 13.07 -9.65 11.59
CA GLU A 131 11.85 -9.82 10.76
C GLU A 131 10.54 -9.65 11.55
N TRP A 132 10.46 -10.23 12.75
CA TRP A 132 9.25 -10.25 13.58
C TRP A 132 8.67 -8.86 13.90
N GLY A 133 9.47 -7.79 13.85
CA GLY A 133 9.06 -6.44 14.24
C GLY A 133 8.91 -5.45 13.08
N VAL A 134 8.96 -5.91 11.83
CA VAL A 134 9.04 -5.04 10.65
C VAL A 134 7.71 -5.04 9.87
N VAL A 135 7.20 -3.84 9.59
CA VAL A 135 6.14 -3.57 8.61
C VAL A 135 6.77 -2.90 7.38
N ILE A 136 6.43 -3.37 6.18
CA ILE A 136 6.83 -2.76 4.92
C ILE A 136 5.59 -2.11 4.29
N VAL A 137 5.71 -0.86 3.85
CA VAL A 137 4.67 -0.17 3.07
C VAL A 137 5.29 0.26 1.75
N ASP A 138 4.78 -0.30 0.67
CA ASP A 138 5.27 -0.08 -0.70
C ASP A 138 4.08 -0.22 -1.66
N ASP A 139 4.12 0.46 -2.80
CA ASP A 139 3.09 0.37 -3.84
C ASP A 139 3.38 -0.75 -4.86
N THR A 140 4.60 -1.29 -4.83
CA THR A 140 5.10 -2.25 -5.81
C THR A 140 5.40 -3.60 -5.14
N GLU A 141 4.51 -4.57 -5.34
CA GLU A 141 4.68 -5.93 -4.79
C GLU A 141 5.91 -6.65 -5.38
N LYS A 142 6.18 -6.44 -6.68
CA LYS A 142 7.18 -7.21 -7.44
C LYS A 142 8.62 -7.02 -6.94
N VAL A 143 8.91 -5.94 -6.23
CA VAL A 143 10.26 -5.67 -5.70
C VAL A 143 10.52 -6.34 -4.34
N TRP A 144 9.48 -6.89 -3.68
CA TRP A 144 9.54 -7.53 -2.36
C TRP A 144 9.21 -9.03 -2.38
N LYS A 145 9.69 -9.77 -3.40
CA LYS A 145 9.30 -11.18 -3.62
C LYS A 145 9.54 -12.10 -2.42
N ASP A 146 10.61 -11.84 -1.66
CA ASP A 146 11.04 -12.71 -0.57
C ASP A 146 10.49 -12.27 0.81
N HIS A 147 9.71 -11.18 0.87
CA HIS A 147 9.21 -10.57 2.11
C HIS A 147 7.76 -10.09 2.00
N LYS A 148 6.95 -10.78 1.17
CA LYS A 148 5.57 -10.37 0.89
C LYS A 148 4.70 -10.35 2.14
N GLU A 149 4.97 -11.22 3.11
CA GLU A 149 4.21 -11.30 4.35
C GLU A 149 4.40 -10.10 5.29
N HIS A 150 5.43 -9.28 5.05
CA HIS A 150 5.61 -8.00 5.73
C HIS A 150 4.96 -6.83 4.99
N LEU A 151 4.53 -7.04 3.74
CA LEU A 151 4.15 -5.98 2.81
C LEU A 151 2.69 -5.57 2.97
N MET A 152 2.50 -4.28 3.23
CA MET A 152 1.25 -3.57 3.09
C MET A 152 1.23 -2.82 1.76
N LEU A 153 0.64 -3.47 0.75
CA LEU A 153 0.50 -2.88 -0.58
C LEU A 153 -0.44 -1.67 -0.54
N LEU A 154 0.01 -0.53 -1.06
CA LEU A 154 -0.72 0.74 -0.98
C LEU A 154 -1.11 1.26 -2.37
N ASN A 155 -2.38 1.65 -2.52
CA ASN A 155 -2.84 2.48 -3.64
C ASN A 155 -3.38 3.84 -3.13
N GLY A 156 -2.57 4.49 -2.30
CA GLY A 156 -2.79 5.86 -1.87
C GLY A 156 -3.56 6.16 -0.61
N ALA A 157 -4.17 5.16 0.01
CA ALA A 157 -4.93 5.35 1.24
C ALA A 157 -4.04 5.29 2.50
N LEU A 158 -3.16 6.28 2.69
CA LEU A 158 -2.29 6.39 3.88
C LEU A 158 -3.06 6.38 5.20
N VAL A 159 -4.32 6.84 5.20
CA VAL A 159 -5.22 6.79 6.37
C VAL A 159 -5.50 5.35 6.79
N ASN A 160 -5.78 4.46 5.83
CA ASN A 160 -6.09 3.06 6.10
C ASN A 160 -4.85 2.29 6.53
N VAL A 161 -3.71 2.55 5.88
CA VAL A 161 -2.43 1.97 6.30
C VAL A 161 -2.09 2.35 7.74
N LEU A 162 -2.24 3.63 8.11
CA LEU A 162 -2.01 4.06 9.49
C LEU A 162 -2.97 3.39 10.48
N ARG A 163 -4.23 3.17 10.10
CA ARG A 163 -5.20 2.45 10.93
C ARG A 163 -4.73 1.02 11.20
N VAL A 164 -4.33 0.29 10.17
CA VAL A 164 -3.83 -1.08 10.32
C VAL A 164 -2.54 -1.11 11.14
N MET A 165 -1.58 -0.23 10.87
CA MET A 165 -0.35 -0.11 11.65
C MET A 165 -0.63 0.10 13.14
N LYS A 166 -1.60 0.95 13.51
CA LYS A 166 -2.01 1.12 14.91
C LYS A 166 -2.52 -0.19 15.52
N THR A 167 -3.33 -0.94 14.78
CA THR A 167 -3.86 -2.23 15.22
C THR A 167 -2.75 -3.25 15.41
N VAL A 168 -1.83 -3.37 14.44
CA VAL A 168 -0.67 -4.26 14.53
C VAL A 168 0.19 -3.90 15.74
N HIS A 169 0.51 -2.63 15.93
CA HIS A 169 1.30 -2.15 17.07
C HIS A 169 0.64 -2.51 18.41
N GLY A 170 -0.66 -2.25 18.56
CA GLY A 170 -1.41 -2.61 19.77
C GLY A 170 -1.36 -4.12 20.05
N LEU A 171 -1.76 -4.94 19.07
CA LEU A 171 -1.76 -6.40 19.18
C LEU A 171 -0.38 -6.97 19.51
N PHE A 172 0.67 -6.40 18.93
CA PHE A 172 2.05 -6.80 19.14
C PHE A 172 2.48 -6.61 20.60
N PHE A 173 2.27 -5.41 21.15
CA PHE A 173 2.70 -5.09 22.51
C PHE A 173 1.76 -5.60 23.61
N GLU A 174 0.53 -5.96 23.27
CA GLU A 174 -0.37 -6.71 24.17
C GLU A 174 0.02 -8.19 24.30
N ASN A 175 0.74 -8.77 23.32
CA ASN A 175 1.12 -10.18 23.28
C ASN A 175 2.65 -10.39 23.16
N PRO A 176 3.44 -10.02 24.19
CA PRO A 176 4.91 -9.94 24.11
C PRO A 176 5.63 -11.29 23.99
N VAL A 177 4.95 -12.41 24.26
CA VAL A 177 5.58 -13.75 24.34
C VAL A 177 5.83 -14.35 22.95
N CYS A 178 5.10 -13.93 21.92
CA CYS A 178 5.21 -14.48 20.56
C CYS A 178 4.75 -13.47 19.48
N GLY A 179 5.06 -12.19 19.68
CA GLY A 179 4.68 -11.14 18.76
C GLY A 179 5.46 -11.26 17.44
N ASP A 180 4.78 -11.65 16.37
CA ASP A 180 5.29 -11.52 15.00
C ASP A 180 4.29 -10.68 14.19
N VAL A 181 4.76 -9.54 13.70
CA VAL A 181 3.99 -8.61 12.86
C VAL A 181 3.32 -9.33 11.69
N ARG A 182 3.98 -10.32 11.06
CA ARG A 182 3.43 -11.10 9.95
C ARG A 182 2.14 -11.83 10.34
N CYS A 183 2.14 -12.43 11.52
CA CYS A 183 0.98 -13.14 12.04
C CYS A 183 -0.21 -12.19 12.25
N PHE A 184 0.05 -10.98 12.76
CA PHE A 184 -0.99 -9.97 12.97
C PHE A 184 -1.50 -9.37 11.66
N LEU A 185 -0.61 -9.06 10.72
CA LEU A 185 -0.99 -8.59 9.38
C LEU A 185 -1.88 -9.61 8.68
N GLY A 186 -1.47 -10.88 8.62
CA GLY A 186 -2.28 -11.94 8.03
C GLY A 186 -3.61 -12.17 8.75
N LYS A 187 -3.66 -12.02 10.09
CA LYS A 187 -4.93 -12.05 10.85
C LYS A 187 -5.84 -10.90 10.44
N ILE A 188 -5.32 -9.67 10.35
CA ILE A 188 -6.11 -8.50 9.97
C ILE A 188 -6.62 -8.64 8.53
N GLN A 189 -5.77 -9.07 7.58
CA GLN A 189 -6.17 -9.30 6.19
C GLN A 189 -7.33 -10.28 6.09
N ARG A 190 -7.21 -11.46 6.73
CA ARG A 190 -8.24 -12.50 6.70
C ARG A 190 -9.58 -12.09 7.32
N GLN A 191 -9.62 -11.01 8.09
CA GLN A 191 -10.87 -10.50 8.66
C GLN A 191 -11.61 -9.54 7.71
N ILE A 192 -10.98 -9.11 6.60
CA ILE A 192 -11.55 -8.10 5.69
C ILE A 192 -12.78 -8.66 4.98
N LEU A 193 -12.68 -9.84 4.38
CA LEU A 193 -13.76 -10.52 3.66
C LEU A 193 -14.19 -11.82 4.36
N VAL A 194 -13.96 -11.91 5.68
CA VAL A 194 -14.43 -13.06 6.45
C VAL A 194 -15.94 -13.23 6.28
N ARG A 195 -16.38 -14.48 6.12
CA ARG A 195 -17.79 -14.85 5.84
C ARG A 195 -18.33 -14.40 4.47
N CYS A 196 -17.47 -13.93 3.56
CA CYS A 196 -17.86 -13.78 2.16
C CYS A 196 -17.62 -15.09 1.41
N THR A 197 -18.63 -15.56 0.68
CA THR A 197 -18.50 -16.65 -0.29
C THR A 197 -18.69 -16.06 -1.68
N LEU A 198 -17.62 -16.05 -2.46
CA LEU A 198 -17.54 -15.43 -3.77
C LEU A 198 -17.75 -16.49 -4.86
N PHE A 199 -18.72 -16.23 -5.73
CA PHE A 199 -18.89 -16.96 -6.98
C PHE A 199 -18.40 -16.09 -8.13
N PHE A 200 -17.47 -16.60 -8.93
CA PHE A 200 -16.96 -15.88 -10.10
C PHE A 200 -17.71 -16.31 -11.35
N SER A 201 -18.33 -15.35 -12.03
CA SER A 201 -19.03 -15.58 -13.29
C SER A 201 -18.03 -15.74 -14.44
N ARG A 202 -18.45 -16.44 -15.50
CA ARG A 202 -17.58 -16.82 -16.63
C ARG A 202 -17.08 -15.66 -17.47
N ASP A 203 -17.72 -14.50 -17.36
CA ASP A 203 -17.34 -13.26 -18.04
C ASP A 203 -16.14 -12.57 -17.41
N VAL A 204 -15.70 -12.99 -16.21
CA VAL A 204 -14.44 -12.52 -15.63
C VAL A 204 -13.29 -13.17 -16.42
N ASP A 205 -12.76 -12.44 -17.39
CA ASP A 205 -11.66 -12.89 -18.26
C ASP A 205 -10.34 -13.03 -17.47
N ASP A 206 -9.62 -14.12 -17.72
CA ASP A 206 -8.29 -14.40 -17.18
C ASP A 206 -7.26 -13.32 -17.52
N LYS A 207 -7.36 -12.68 -18.70
CA LYS A 207 -6.32 -11.75 -19.20
C LYS A 207 -6.44 -10.33 -18.68
N GLU A 208 -7.66 -9.83 -18.50
CA GLU A 208 -7.87 -8.42 -18.10
C GLU A 208 -7.68 -8.22 -16.58
N PHE A 209 -8.15 -9.18 -15.78
CA PHE A 209 -8.18 -9.05 -14.32
C PHE A 209 -7.19 -9.94 -13.60
N GLU A 210 -6.29 -10.63 -14.32
CA GLU A 210 -5.37 -11.62 -13.77
C GLU A 210 -6.12 -12.59 -12.84
N PHE A 211 -7.16 -13.26 -13.37
CA PHE A 211 -8.14 -14.00 -12.57
C PHE A 211 -7.54 -14.93 -11.49
N PRO A 212 -6.45 -15.69 -11.75
CA PRO A 212 -5.80 -16.47 -10.69
C PRO A 212 -5.32 -15.62 -9.51
N LEU A 213 -4.76 -14.44 -9.77
CA LEU A 213 -4.33 -13.48 -8.75
C LEU A 213 -5.51 -12.88 -8.00
N LEU A 214 -6.59 -12.52 -8.71
CA LEU A 214 -7.82 -12.00 -8.11
C LEU A 214 -8.43 -12.99 -7.11
N LYS A 215 -8.59 -14.25 -7.52
CA LYS A 215 -9.13 -15.34 -6.68
C LYS A 215 -8.22 -15.61 -5.48
N TRP A 216 -6.91 -15.59 -5.69
CA TRP A 216 -5.93 -15.74 -4.61
C TRP A 216 -6.01 -14.60 -3.58
N ARG A 217 -6.05 -13.33 -4.04
CA ARG A 217 -6.19 -12.15 -3.17
C ARG A 217 -7.49 -12.18 -2.36
N ALA A 218 -8.59 -12.63 -2.95
CA ALA A 218 -9.84 -12.82 -2.21
C ALA A 218 -9.68 -13.83 -1.06
N GLY A 219 -8.97 -14.92 -1.30
CA GLY A 219 -8.64 -15.92 -0.27
C GLY A 219 -7.78 -15.35 0.86
N GLU A 220 -6.77 -14.54 0.55
CA GLU A 220 -5.94 -13.85 1.55
C GLU A 220 -6.75 -12.92 2.45
N LEU A 221 -7.77 -12.27 1.88
CA LEU A 221 -8.71 -11.43 2.60
C LEU A 221 -9.73 -12.24 3.44
N GLY A 222 -9.68 -13.57 3.39
CA GLY A 222 -10.50 -14.49 4.17
C GLY A 222 -11.83 -14.87 3.52
N ALA A 223 -12.01 -14.59 2.23
CA ALA A 223 -13.18 -15.04 1.49
C ALA A 223 -13.06 -16.51 1.06
N ALA A 224 -14.18 -17.24 1.08
CA ALA A 224 -14.29 -18.53 0.42
C ALA A 224 -14.61 -18.30 -1.07
N CYS A 225 -13.87 -18.94 -1.97
CA CYS A 225 -14.12 -18.83 -3.42
C CYS A 225 -14.71 -20.15 -3.93
N THR A 226 -15.78 -20.08 -4.72
CA THR A 226 -16.44 -21.26 -5.31
C THR A 226 -16.67 -21.05 -6.81
N ASP A 227 -16.48 -22.12 -7.57
CA ASP A 227 -16.79 -22.17 -9.00
C ASP A 227 -18.20 -22.74 -9.25
N VAL A 228 -18.88 -23.18 -8.18
CA VAL A 228 -20.25 -23.69 -8.18
C VAL A 228 -21.16 -22.69 -7.47
N TYR A 229 -22.21 -22.26 -8.16
CA TYR A 229 -23.23 -21.43 -7.56
C TYR A 229 -24.15 -22.27 -6.66
N ASN A 230 -24.35 -21.82 -5.42
CA ASN A 230 -25.27 -22.42 -4.45
C ASN A 230 -25.75 -21.35 -3.44
N LEU A 231 -26.60 -21.75 -2.49
CA LEU A 231 -27.20 -20.82 -1.52
C LEU A 231 -26.19 -20.16 -0.57
N SER A 232 -25.00 -20.75 -0.36
CA SER A 232 -23.97 -20.18 0.52
C SER A 232 -23.24 -18.99 -0.12
N VAL A 233 -23.34 -18.81 -1.44
CA VAL A 233 -22.79 -17.65 -2.15
C VAL A 233 -23.41 -16.37 -1.60
N ALA A 234 -22.56 -15.41 -1.22
CA ALA A 234 -22.97 -14.11 -0.72
C ALA A 234 -22.76 -13.00 -1.77
N GLN A 235 -21.70 -13.12 -2.59
CA GLN A 235 -21.38 -12.18 -3.65
C GLN A 235 -21.15 -12.91 -4.98
N VAL A 236 -21.72 -12.35 -6.05
CA VAL A 236 -21.46 -12.75 -7.43
C VAL A 236 -20.51 -11.74 -8.05
N VAL A 237 -19.35 -12.22 -8.50
CA VAL A 237 -18.31 -11.39 -9.13
C VAL A 237 -18.46 -11.49 -10.65
N SER A 238 -18.66 -10.36 -11.31
CA SER A 238 -18.91 -10.27 -12.75
C SER A 238 -18.43 -8.92 -13.29
N VAL A 239 -17.99 -8.88 -14.54
CA VAL A 239 -17.53 -7.63 -15.18
C VAL A 239 -18.66 -6.85 -15.84
N SER A 240 -19.85 -7.45 -15.99
CA SER A 240 -20.98 -6.78 -16.64
C SER A 240 -22.31 -7.12 -15.99
N SER A 241 -23.19 -6.13 -15.95
CA SER A 241 -24.55 -6.24 -15.44
C SER A 241 -25.61 -6.56 -16.50
N ARG A 242 -25.21 -6.91 -17.74
CA ARG A 242 -26.15 -7.21 -18.83
C ARG A 242 -27.08 -8.37 -18.45
N LEU A 243 -28.38 -8.18 -18.66
CA LEU A 243 -29.47 -9.13 -18.34
C LEU A 243 -29.27 -10.57 -18.88
N GLY A 244 -28.46 -10.76 -19.93
CA GLY A 244 -28.13 -12.07 -20.48
C GLY A 244 -27.07 -12.87 -19.71
N ILE A 245 -26.25 -12.21 -18.88
CA ILE A 245 -25.13 -12.82 -18.18
C ILE A 245 -25.65 -13.66 -17.01
N LYS A 246 -25.10 -14.87 -16.86
CA LYS A 246 -25.51 -15.80 -15.79
C LYS A 246 -25.31 -15.19 -14.40
N GLY A 247 -24.20 -14.47 -14.18
CA GLY A 247 -23.92 -13.79 -12.91
C GLY A 247 -25.00 -12.81 -12.47
N HIS A 248 -25.46 -11.92 -13.36
CA HIS A 248 -26.52 -10.96 -13.05
C HIS A 248 -27.84 -11.64 -12.66
N ARG A 249 -28.30 -12.60 -13.48
CA ARG A 249 -29.54 -13.35 -13.20
C ARG A 249 -29.49 -14.08 -11.86
N LEU A 250 -28.37 -14.73 -11.55
CA LEU A 250 -28.18 -15.46 -10.30
C LEU A 250 -28.13 -14.52 -9.07
N ALA A 251 -27.60 -13.31 -9.24
CA ALA A 251 -27.60 -12.32 -8.17
C ALA A 251 -29.00 -11.77 -7.90
N GLU A 252 -29.73 -11.42 -8.95
CA GLU A 252 -31.09 -10.86 -8.85
C GLU A 252 -32.10 -11.87 -8.29
N GLN A 253 -32.10 -13.11 -8.79
CA GLN A 253 -33.05 -14.15 -8.37
C GLN A 253 -32.94 -14.54 -6.90
N HIS A 254 -31.75 -14.39 -6.30
CA HIS A 254 -31.47 -14.85 -4.94
C HIS A 254 -31.07 -13.70 -4.00
N ASN A 255 -31.30 -12.45 -4.41
CA ASN A 255 -31.00 -11.23 -3.66
C ASN A 255 -29.55 -11.20 -3.13
N LYS A 256 -28.59 -11.55 -3.99
CA LYS A 256 -27.14 -11.54 -3.69
C LYS A 256 -26.50 -10.26 -4.23
N PHE A 257 -25.38 -9.86 -3.64
CA PHE A 257 -24.64 -8.71 -4.15
C PHE A 257 -23.93 -9.05 -5.46
N LEU A 258 -24.22 -8.30 -6.51
CA LEU A 258 -23.46 -8.32 -7.76
C LEU A 258 -22.35 -7.27 -7.68
N VAL A 259 -21.09 -7.70 -7.77
CA VAL A 259 -19.92 -6.82 -7.63
C VAL A 259 -18.94 -7.01 -8.78
N HIS A 260 -18.29 -5.93 -9.16
CA HIS A 260 -17.20 -5.90 -10.13
C HIS A 260 -15.89 -6.41 -9.48
N PRO A 261 -14.99 -7.11 -10.21
CA PRO A 261 -13.67 -7.51 -9.70
C PRO A 261 -12.89 -6.45 -8.90
N GLN A 262 -13.04 -5.18 -9.28
CA GLN A 262 -12.47 -3.99 -8.63
C GLN A 262 -12.84 -3.89 -7.15
N TRP A 263 -13.97 -4.48 -6.71
CA TRP A 263 -14.34 -4.53 -5.30
C TRP A 263 -13.33 -5.32 -4.46
N ILE A 264 -12.86 -6.47 -4.97
CA ILE A 264 -11.84 -7.30 -4.30
C ILE A 264 -10.50 -6.56 -4.28
N TYR A 265 -10.10 -5.98 -5.42
CA TYR A 265 -8.87 -5.20 -5.48
C TYR A 265 -8.92 -3.99 -4.55
N ALA A 266 -10.01 -3.24 -4.54
CA ALA A 266 -10.19 -2.13 -3.63
C ALA A 266 -10.12 -2.59 -2.18
N ALA A 267 -10.76 -3.72 -1.83
CA ALA A 267 -10.66 -4.27 -0.48
C ALA A 267 -9.23 -4.62 -0.09
N TYR A 268 -8.46 -5.19 -1.03
CA TYR A 268 -7.05 -5.55 -0.88
C TYR A 268 -6.16 -4.32 -0.67
N TYR A 269 -6.21 -3.34 -1.57
CA TYR A 269 -5.36 -2.14 -1.52
C TYR A 269 -5.76 -1.15 -0.41
N LEU A 270 -7.04 -1.11 -0.05
CA LEU A 270 -7.55 -0.21 0.98
C LEU A 270 -7.57 -0.85 2.37
N TRP A 271 -7.21 -2.13 2.50
CA TRP A 271 -7.21 -2.87 3.76
C TRP A 271 -8.54 -2.74 4.53
N SER A 272 -9.65 -2.87 3.81
CA SER A 272 -10.99 -2.66 4.34
C SER A 272 -12.04 -3.22 3.40
N ARG A 273 -13.11 -3.83 3.92
CA ARG A 273 -14.27 -4.20 3.07
C ARG A 273 -14.89 -2.93 2.52
N GLN A 274 -15.11 -2.92 1.21
CA GLN A 274 -15.79 -1.82 0.54
C GLN A 274 -17.29 -2.09 0.45
N VAL A 275 -18.08 -1.02 0.31
CA VAL A 275 -19.53 -1.17 0.14
C VAL A 275 -19.79 -1.73 -1.25
N GLU A 276 -20.51 -2.85 -1.33
CA GLU A 276 -20.72 -3.62 -2.56
C GLU A 276 -21.39 -2.79 -3.67
N LYS A 277 -22.35 -1.93 -3.29
CA LYS A 277 -23.11 -1.08 -4.22
C LYS A 277 -22.24 -0.10 -5.01
N ASP A 278 -21.11 0.33 -4.45
CA ASP A 278 -20.20 1.30 -5.08
C ASP A 278 -19.37 0.65 -6.20
N TYR A 279 -19.42 -0.68 -6.29
CA TYR A 279 -18.70 -1.50 -7.26
C TYR A 279 -19.67 -2.35 -8.08
N PHE A 280 -20.89 -1.85 -8.33
CA PHE A 280 -21.80 -2.53 -9.24
C PHE A 280 -21.24 -2.52 -10.68
N PRO A 281 -21.26 -3.65 -11.41
CA PRO A 281 -20.75 -3.69 -12.79
C PRO A 281 -21.58 -2.80 -13.72
N LEU A 282 -20.91 -2.06 -14.61
CA LEU A 282 -21.57 -1.25 -15.64
C LEU A 282 -21.99 -2.08 -16.87
#